data_AF-A0A9E5NDL0-F1
#
_entry.id   AF-A0A9E5NDL0-F1
#
_cell.length_a   1.000
_cell.length_b   1.000
_cell.length_c   1.000
_cell.angle_alpha   90.00
_cell.angle_beta   90.00
_cell.angle_gamma   90.00
#
_symmetry.space_group_name_H-M   'P 1'
#
loop_
_entity.id
_entity.type
_entity.pdbx_description
1 polymer ?
#
loop_
_entity_poly.entity_id
_entity_poly.type
_entity_poly.pdbx_seq_one_letter_code
_entity_poly.pdbx_strand_id
1 'polypeptide(L)' 'MTVFAFVLMSVDPGKPWAVARQAAKVEDVKACHAVTGLYDAIAYIETEDLDRLVSLVQKIQKIDGVQ' A
#
# COMPACT_ATOMS: atom_id res chain seq x y z
N MET A 1 12.93 -8.40 -13.58
CA MET A 1 12.03 -9.57 -13.53
C MET A 1 10.82 -9.10 -12.76
N THR A 2 9.63 -9.09 -13.37
CA THR A 2 8.45 -8.50 -12.75
C THR A 2 8.15 -9.14 -11.39
N VAL A 3 7.96 -8.30 -10.38
CA VAL A 3 7.65 -8.70 -9.00
C VAL A 3 6.21 -8.32 -8.70
N PHE A 4 5.48 -9.26 -8.08
CA PHE A 4 4.11 -9.07 -7.63
C PHE A 4 4.09 -9.15 -6.09
N ALA A 5 3.46 -8.19 -5.43
CA ALA A 5 3.44 -8.11 -3.98
C ALA A 5 2.09 -7.65 -3.43
N PHE A 6 1.76 -8.13 -2.23
CA PHE A 6 0.68 -7.60 -1.42
C PHE A 6 1.28 -6.92 -0.18
N VAL A 7 0.95 -5.64 0.00
CA VAL A 7 1.34 -4.86 1.19
C VAL A 7 0.12 -4.75 2.08
N LEU A 8 0.21 -5.35 3.27
CA LEU A 8 -0.83 -5.26 4.29
C LEU A 8 -0.47 -4.12 5.25
N MET A 9 -1.41 -3.21 5.48
CA MET A 9 -1.18 -1.98 6.26
C MET A 9 -2.10 -1.93 7.46
N SER A 10 -1.52 -1.64 8.63
CA SER A 10 -2.26 -1.14 9.78
C SER A 10 -2.35 0.38 9.70
N VAL A 11 -3.53 0.91 10.01
CA VAL A 11 -3.84 2.32 9.80
C VAL A 11 -4.50 2.92 11.04
N ASP A 12 -4.20 4.18 11.32
CA ASP A 12 -4.84 4.93 12.40
C ASP A 12 -6.38 4.90 12.30
N PRO A 13 -7.10 4.86 13.44
CA PRO A 13 -8.56 4.87 13.46
C PRO A 13 -9.16 6.02 12.64
N GLY A 14 -10.13 5.69 11.79
CA GLY A 14 -10.84 6.66 10.95
C GLY A 14 -10.12 7.07 9.65
N LYS A 15 -8.87 6.62 9.44
CA LYS A 15 -8.11 6.86 8.20
C LYS A 15 -8.04 5.71 7.16
N PRO A 16 -8.57 4.48 7.34
CA PRO A 16 -8.37 3.38 6.38
C PRO A 16 -8.71 3.72 4.92
N TRP A 17 -9.86 4.36 4.68
CA TRP A 17 -10.25 4.76 3.32
C TRP A 17 -9.38 5.87 2.73
N ALA A 18 -8.91 6.81 3.56
CA ALA A 18 -8.05 7.90 3.12
C ALA A 18 -6.66 7.37 2.74
N VAL A 19 -6.10 6.48 3.56
CA VAL A 19 -4.84 5.78 3.28
C VAL A 19 -4.95 4.94 2.03
N ALA A 20 -5.99 4.10 1.89
CA ALA A 20 -6.16 3.26 0.71
C ALA A 20 -6.27 4.09 -0.58
N ARG A 21 -6.99 5.23 -0.54
CA ARG A 21 -7.08 6.17 -1.67
C ARG A 21 -5.75 6.85 -2.02
N GLN A 22 -4.91 7.12 -1.03
CA GLN A 22 -3.58 7.70 -1.25
C GLN A 22 -2.61 6.65 -1.78
N ALA A 23 -2.61 5.45 -1.19
CA ALA A 23 -1.79 4.32 -1.61
C ALA A 23 -2.12 3.90 -3.05
N ALA A 24 -3.40 3.92 -3.46
CA ALA A 24 -3.81 3.66 -4.84
C ALA A 24 -3.23 4.65 -5.88
N LYS A 25 -2.70 5.81 -5.45
CA LYS A 25 -2.05 6.79 -6.34
C LYS A 25 -0.54 6.61 -6.43
N VAL A 26 0.05 5.75 -5.60
CA VAL A 26 1.47 5.41 -5.66
C VAL A 26 1.70 4.62 -6.94
N GLU A 27 2.83 4.88 -7.61
CA GLU A 27 3.17 4.23 -8.87
C GLU A 27 3.21 2.70 -8.68
N ASP A 28 2.83 1.97 -9.72
CA ASP A 28 2.86 0.49 -9.77
C ASP A 28 1.91 -0.22 -8.78
N VAL A 29 1.15 0.52 -7.97
CA VAL A 29 -0.01 0.02 -7.22
C VAL A 29 -1.16 -0.20 -8.21
N LYS A 30 -1.53 -1.47 -8.44
CA LYS A 30 -2.61 -1.84 -9.36
C LYS A 30 -3.98 -1.80 -8.69
N ALA A 31 -4.02 -2.05 -7.37
CA ALA A 31 -5.23 -1.94 -6.58
C ALA A 31 -4.88 -1.64 -5.12
N CYS A 32 -5.71 -0.86 -4.45
CA CYS A 32 -5.64 -0.73 -2.99
C CYS A 32 -7.05 -0.57 -2.42
N HIS A 33 -7.34 -1.36 -1.38
CA HIS A 33 -8.66 -1.40 -0.76
C HIS A 33 -8.52 -1.29 0.75
N ALA A 34 -9.38 -0.48 1.36
CA ALA A 34 -9.66 -0.59 2.78
C ALA A 34 -10.43 -1.88 3.01
N VAL A 35 -10.01 -2.68 3.99
CA VAL A 35 -10.59 -3.98 4.29
C VAL A 35 -10.98 -4.04 5.77
N THR A 36 -11.91 -4.93 6.09
CA THR A 36 -12.25 -5.24 7.47
C THR A 36 -11.48 -6.49 7.90
N GLY A 37 -10.51 -6.35 8.80
CA GLY A 37 -9.68 -7.47 9.26
C GLY A 37 -8.61 -7.07 10.27
N LEU A 38 -7.56 -7.90 10.39
CA LEU A 38 -6.38 -7.59 11.22
C LEU A 38 -5.58 -6.39 10.68
N TYR A 39 -5.68 -6.16 9.38
CA TYR A 39 -5.14 -5.01 8.67
C TYR A 39 -6.30 -4.16 8.15
N ASP A 40 -6.04 -2.88 8.00
CA ASP A 40 -7.05 -1.89 7.64
C ASP A 40 -7.06 -1.59 6.14
N ALA A 41 -5.95 -1.83 5.45
CA ALA A 41 -5.85 -1.70 4.01
C ALA A 41 -4.86 -2.69 3.40
N ILE A 42 -5.12 -3.10 2.15
CA ILE A 42 -4.24 -3.98 1.38
C ILE A 42 -3.98 -3.33 0.02
N ALA A 43 -2.71 -3.24 -0.38
CA ALA A 43 -2.28 -2.80 -1.71
C ALA A 43 -1.69 -3.96 -2.50
N TYR A 44 -2.07 -4.08 -3.77
CA TYR A 44 -1.49 -4.99 -4.75
C TYR A 44 -0.57 -4.22 -5.69
N ILE A 45 0.70 -4.64 -5.75
CA ILE A 45 1.77 -3.98 -6.49
C ILE A 45 2.32 -4.93 -7.56
N GLU A 46 2.54 -4.39 -8.75
CA GLU A 46 3.25 -5.07 -9.84
C GLU A 46 4.33 -4.12 -10.38
N THR A 47 5.59 -4.49 -10.19
CA THR A 47 6.76 -3.63 -10.45
C THR A 47 7.90 -4.40 -11.14
N GLU A 48 8.90 -3.69 -11.66
CA GLU A 48 9.95 -4.25 -12.53
C GLU A 48 11.00 -5.10 -11.81
N ASP A 49 11.26 -4.81 -10.52
CA ASP A 49 12.21 -5.50 -9.64
C ASP A 49 11.97 -5.24 -8.14
N LEU A 50 12.79 -5.87 -7.30
CA LEU A 50 12.69 -5.78 -5.85
C LEU A 50 13.14 -4.42 -5.29
N ASP A 51 14.15 -3.79 -5.88
CA ASP A 51 14.65 -2.49 -5.42
C ASP A 51 13.57 -1.41 -5.59
N ARG A 52 12.85 -1.46 -6.72
CA ARG A 52 11.68 -0.62 -6.94
C ARG A 52 10.57 -0.94 -5.95
N LEU A 53 10.27 -2.21 -5.68
CA LEU A 53 9.30 -2.59 -4.65
C LEU A 53 9.63 -1.96 -3.28
N VAL A 54 10.89 -2.02 -2.85
CA VAL A 54 11.33 -1.41 -1.58
C VAL A 54 11.06 0.10 -1.58
N SER A 55 11.37 0.81 -2.66
CA SER A 55 11.08 2.25 -2.76
C SER A 55 9.58 2.57 -2.71
N LEU A 56 8.73 1.74 -3.32
CA LEU A 56 7.28 1.89 -3.31
C LEU A 56 6.72 1.67 -1.92
N VAL A 57 7.19 0.65 -1.20
CA VAL A 57 6.81 0.40 0.20
C VAL A 57 7.19 1.58 1.10
N GLN A 58 8.39 2.15 0.92
CA GLN A 58 8.81 3.35 1.65
C GLN A 58 7.94 4.58 1.36
N LYS A 59 7.42 4.72 0.12
CA LYS A 59 6.45 5.78 -0.20
C LYS A 59 5.13 5.54 0.51
N ILE A 60 4.63 4.31 0.53
CA ILE A 60 3.39 3.93 1.21
C ILE A 60 3.50 4.18 2.73
N GLN A 61 4.63 3.82 3.35
CA GLN A 61 4.87 4.05 4.79
C GLN A 61 4.88 5.53 5.19
N LYS A 62 5.09 6.45 4.24
CA LYS A 62 5.07 7.90 4.48
C LYS A 62 3.67 8.51 4.37
N ILE A 63 2.66 7.73 3.99
CA ILE A 63 1.26 8.19 3.93
C ILE A 63 0.78 8.44 5.37
N ASP A 64 0.21 9.63 5.60
CA ASP A 64 -0.35 9.98 6.90
C ASP A 64 -1.40 8.96 7.33
N GLY A 65 -1.18 8.37 8.51
CA GLY A 65 -2.03 7.35 9.09
C GLY A 65 -1.56 5.91 8.93
N VAL A 66 -0.50 5.62 8.15
CA VAL A 66 0.10 4.27 8.11
C VAL A 66 0.98 4.05 9.33
N GLN A 67 0.87 2.86 9.96
CA GLN A 67 1.66 2.43 11.11
C GLN A 67 2.73 1.39 10.74
#